data_AF-A0A7K4AKD1-F1
#
_entry.id   AF-A0A7K4AKD1-F1
#
_cell.length_a   1.000
_cell.length_b   1.000
_cell.length_c   1.000
_cell.angle_alpha   90.00
_cell.angle_beta   90.00
_cell.angle_gamma   90.00
#
_symmetry.space_group_name_H-M   'P 1'
#
loop_
_entity.id
_entity.type
_entity.pdbx_description
1 polymer ?
#
loop_
_entity_poly.entity_id
_entity_poly.type
_entity_poly.pdbx_seq_one_letter_code
_entity_poly.pdbx_strand_id
1 'polypeptide(L)' 'VHTWTMRADSLPEKYSDFTEELNQFYFVYGVDGLFTDFTDRAVAFLQLAN' A
#
# COMPACT_ATOMS: atom_id res chain seq x y z
N VAL A 1 10.59 -0.71 8.72
CA VAL A 1 9.90 0.57 9.08
C VAL A 1 8.41 0.39 8.84
N HIS A 2 7.51 0.83 9.74
CA HIS A 2 6.04 0.70 9.55
C HIS A 2 5.36 2.07 9.42
N THR A 3 4.89 2.42 8.23
CA THR A 3 4.22 3.70 7.95
C THR A 3 2.72 3.65 8.22
N TRP A 4 2.12 4.77 8.61
CA TRP A 4 0.68 4.89 8.90
C TRP A 4 0.12 6.22 8.37
N THR A 5 -1.15 6.32 7.93
CA THR A 5 -2.11 5.25 7.60
C THR A 5 -2.43 5.32 6.11
N MET A 6 -2.21 4.23 5.38
CA MET A 6 -2.56 4.13 3.96
C MET A 6 -4.08 3.97 3.82
N ARG A 7 -4.70 4.73 2.91
CA ARG A 7 -6.16 4.78 2.79
C ARG A 7 -6.62 4.78 1.34
N ALA A 8 -7.33 3.74 0.93
CA ALA A 8 -7.85 3.60 -0.43
C ALA A 8 -8.93 4.62 -0.79
N ASP A 9 -9.55 5.25 0.21
CA ASP A 9 -10.57 6.29 0.06
C ASP A 9 -10.01 7.72 0.19
N SER A 10 -8.70 7.87 0.41
CA SER A 10 -8.03 9.16 0.59
C SER A 10 -6.58 9.08 0.09
N LEU A 11 -6.40 9.01 -1.23
CA LEU A 11 -5.09 8.90 -1.85
C LEU A 11 -4.38 10.27 -2.01
N PRO A 12 -3.05 10.33 -1.82
CA PRO A 12 -2.23 11.42 -2.31
C PRO A 12 -2.34 11.60 -3.84
N GLU A 13 -2.35 12.83 -4.33
CA GLU A 13 -2.50 13.16 -5.76
C GLU A 13 -1.46 12.49 -6.69
N LYS A 14 -0.30 12.10 -6.15
CA LYS A 14 0.77 11.44 -6.90
C LYS A 14 0.48 9.97 -7.27
N TYR A 15 -0.55 9.36 -6.68
CA TYR A 15 -0.91 7.97 -6.92
C TYR A 15 -2.26 7.89 -7.63
N SER A 16 -2.30 7.13 -8.70
CA SER A 16 -3.47 6.93 -9.55
C SER A 16 -4.52 6.05 -8.85
N ASP A 17 -4.05 5.02 -8.14
CA ASP A 17 -4.86 4.13 -7.34
C ASP A 17 -4.09 3.56 -6.14
N PHE A 18 -4.81 2.88 -5.26
CA PHE A 18 -4.25 2.35 -4.02
C PHE A 18 -3.14 1.31 -4.28
N THR A 19 -3.21 0.58 -5.39
CA THR A 19 -2.22 -0.43 -5.78
C THR A 19 -0.88 0.22 -6.09
N GLU A 20 -0.89 1.37 -6.78
CA GLU A 20 0.32 2.13 -7.09
C GLU A 20 1.02 2.62 -5.81
N GLU A 21 0.26 3.12 -4.84
CA GLU A 21 0.78 3.50 -3.53
C GLU A 21 1.41 2.31 -2.81
N LEU A 22 0.71 1.17 -2.75
CA LEU A 22 1.23 -0.05 -2.12
C LEU A 22 2.52 -0.54 -2.80
N ASN A 23 2.59 -0.51 -4.13
CA ASN A 23 3.79 -0.88 -4.88
C ASN A 23 4.98 0.01 -4.54
N GLN A 24 4.76 1.32 -4.46
CA GLN A 24 5.82 2.27 -4.11
C GLN A 24 6.41 1.97 -2.71
N PHE A 25 5.57 1.65 -1.72
CA PHE A 25 6.05 1.42 -0.36
C PHE A 25 6.65 0.03 -0.18
N TYR A 26 5.97 -1.03 -0.62
CA TYR A 26 6.46 -2.39 -0.43
C TYR A 26 7.70 -2.70 -1.28
N PHE A 27 7.71 -2.29 -2.56
CA PHE A 27 8.74 -2.76 -3.49
C PHE A 27 9.77 -1.70 -3.86
N VAL A 28 9.40 -0.43 -3.95
CA VAL A 28 10.38 0.63 -4.27
C VAL A 28 11.11 1.11 -3.01
N TYR A 29 10.38 1.35 -1.92
CA TYR A 29 10.97 1.75 -0.64
C TYR A 29 11.38 0.57 0.25
N GLY A 30 10.83 -0.62 0.02
CA GLY A 30 11.22 -1.84 0.74
C GLY A 30 10.80 -1.84 2.20
N VAL A 31 9.62 -1.32 2.53
CA VAL A 31 9.14 -1.37 3.92
C VAL A 31 8.70 -2.78 4.30
N ASP A 32 9.03 -3.21 5.51
CA ASP A 32 8.64 -4.54 6.02
C ASP A 32 7.12 -4.69 6.22
N GLY A 33 6.42 -3.57 6.38
CA GLY A 33 5.00 -3.52 6.64
C GLY A 33 4.47 -2.09 6.68
N LEU A 34 3.15 -1.94 6.59
CA LEU A 34 2.45 -0.67 6.69
C LEU A 34 1.11 -0.86 7.39
N PHE A 35 0.57 0.23 7.94
CA PHE A 35 -0.78 0.27 8.50
C PHE A 35 -1.75 0.82 7.47
N THR A 36 -2.88 0.14 7.32
CA THR A 36 -3.97 0.50 6.40
C THR A 36 -5.32 0.17 7.03
N ASP A 37 -6.33 0.98 6.74
CA ASP A 37 -7.73 0.69 7.09
C ASP A 37 -8.36 -0.34 6.14
N PHE A 38 -7.67 -0.67 5.05
CA PHE A 38 -8.11 -1.58 3.97
C PHE A 38 -7.21 -2.81 3.92
N THR A 39 -7.20 -3.60 5.00
CA THR A 39 -6.30 -4.76 5.16
C THR A 39 -6.55 -5.84 4.12
N ASP A 40 -7.79 -6.04 3.70
CA ASP A 40 -8.20 -6.96 2.64
C ASP A 40 -7.48 -6.65 1.32
N ARG A 41 -7.43 -5.35 0.95
CA ARG A 41 -6.78 -4.90 -0.28
C ARG A 41 -5.28 -5.05 -0.24
N ALA A 42 -4.64 -4.73 0.89
CA ALA A 42 -3.21 -4.91 1.05
C ALA A 42 -2.79 -6.38 0.98
N VAL A 43 -3.56 -7.28 1.61
CA VAL A 43 -3.31 -8.73 1.54
C VAL A 43 -3.51 -9.24 0.11
N ALA A 44 -4.60 -8.86 -0.56
CA ALA A 44 -4.85 -9.26 -1.94
C ALA A 44 -3.73 -8.78 -2.89
N PHE A 45 -3.23 -7.55 -2.72
CA PHE A 45 -2.10 -7.03 -3.47
C PHE A 45 -0.83 -7.89 -3.30
N LEU A 46 -0.45 -8.20 -2.06
CA LEU A 46 0.73 -9.01 -1.78
C LEU A 46 0.61 -10.44 -2.30
N GLN A 47 -0.60 -11.01 -2.31
CA GLN A 47 -0.84 -12.35 -2.86
C GLN A 47 -0.72 -12.40 -4.38
N LEU A 48 -1.10 -11.33 -5.08
CA LEU A 48 -1.00 -11.24 -6.54
C LEU A 48 0.42 -10.89 -7.03
N ALA A 49 1.26 -10.32 -6.16
CA ALA A 49 2.62 -9.93 -6.48
C ALA A 49 3.66 -11.08 -6.33
N ASN A 50 3.24 -12.22 -5.77
CA ASN A 50 4.03 -13.46 -5.69
C ASN A 50 3.77 -14.37 -6.89
#